data_AF-A0A1T0A0E8-F1
#
_entry.id   AF-A0A1T0A0E8-F1
#
_cell.length_a   1.000
_cell.length_b   1.000
_cell.length_c   1.000
_cell.angle_alpha   90.00
_cell.angle_beta   90.00
_cell.angle_gamma   90.00
#
_symmetry.space_group_name_H-M   'P 1'
#
loop_
_entity.id
_entity.type
_entity.pdbx_description
1 polymer ?
#
loop_
_entity_poly.entity_id
_entity_poly.type
_entity_poly.pdbx_seq_one_letter_code
_entity_poly.pdbx_strand_id
1 'polypeptide(L)'
;MLAYAKKEFELDKKPKDSDCTLREHLLAIQEQTGSVPEELENIEISPAISYLLGFFYELSLSRQSGMGLCPITYAEIEAWNRLLQIELAVWEIKVIKQLDVIFLNVQNTEI
;
A
#
# COMPACT_ATOMS: atom_id res chain seq x y z
N MET A 1 4.82 -5.52 9.49
CA MET A 1 3.77 -4.72 8.81
C MET A 1 4.35 -3.74 7.79
N LEU A 2 5.28 -2.81 8.11
CA LEU A 2 5.81 -1.90 7.08
C LEU A 2 6.52 -2.63 5.91
N ALA A 3 7.33 -3.65 6.21
CA ALA A 3 7.98 -4.47 5.18
C ALA A 3 6.97 -5.26 4.34
N TYR A 4 5.92 -5.79 4.97
CA TYR A 4 4.81 -6.44 4.28
C TYR A 4 4.14 -5.46 3.30
N ALA A 5 3.77 -4.28 3.78
CA ALA A 5 3.10 -3.27 2.97
C ALA A 5 3.97 -2.79 1.80
N LYS A 6 5.28 -2.62 2.01
CA LYS A 6 6.21 -2.30 0.92
C LYS A 6 6.13 -3.33 -0.20
N LYS A 7 6.17 -4.62 0.12
CA LYS A 7 6.09 -5.70 -0.86
C LYS A 7 4.72 -5.76 -1.54
N GLU A 8 3.62 -5.54 -0.80
CA GLU A 8 2.28 -5.41 -1.40
C GLU A 8 2.22 -4.24 -2.41
N PHE A 9 2.78 -3.08 -2.05
CA PHE A 9 2.79 -1.92 -2.94
C PHE A 9 3.67 -2.14 -4.19
N GLU A 10 4.76 -2.91 -4.06
CA GLU A 10 5.61 -3.30 -5.20
C GLU A 10 4.86 -4.25 -6.13
N LEU A 11 4.10 -5.21 -5.58
CA LEU A 11 3.26 -6.14 -6.34
C LEU A 11 2.12 -5.42 -7.09
N ASP A 12 1.54 -4.37 -6.50
CA ASP A 12 0.47 -3.54 -7.10
C ASP A 12 0.96 -2.65 -8.26
N LYS A 13 2.27 -2.52 -8.45
CA LYS A 13 2.83 -1.58 -9.41
C LYS A 13 2.98 -2.20 -10.79
N LYS A 14 2.79 -1.37 -11.82
CA LYS A 14 3.03 -1.73 -13.22
C LYS A 14 4.50 -1.55 -13.58
N PRO A 15 5.19 -2.61 -14.05
CA PRO A 15 6.54 -2.48 -14.59
C PRO A 15 6.56 -1.59 -15.83
N LYS A 16 7.74 -1.07 -16.15
CA LYS A 16 7.97 -0.32 -17.39
C LYS A 16 7.55 -1.16 -18.60
N ASP A 17 6.84 -0.52 -19.53
CA ASP A 17 6.33 -1.14 -20.77
C ASP A 17 5.33 -2.29 -20.56
N SER A 18 4.68 -2.36 -19.39
CA SER A 18 3.60 -3.32 -19.13
C SER A 18 2.29 -2.66 -18.71
N ASP A 19 1.19 -3.17 -19.28
CA ASP A 19 -0.17 -2.77 -18.88
C ASP A 19 -0.66 -3.51 -17.62
N CYS A 20 0.03 -4.57 -17.21
CA CYS A 20 -0.28 -5.40 -16.06
C CYS A 20 0.65 -5.09 -14.87
N THR A 21 0.16 -5.36 -13.67
CA THR A 21 0.91 -5.27 -12.41
C THR A 21 1.94 -6.40 -12.29
N LEU A 22 2.97 -6.18 -11.47
CA LEU A 22 3.94 -7.22 -11.14
C LEU A 22 3.25 -8.47 -10.58
N ARG A 23 2.20 -8.30 -9.76
CA ARG A 23 1.40 -9.41 -9.25
C ARG A 23 0.79 -10.25 -10.37
N GLU A 24 0.19 -9.60 -11.38
CA GLU A 24 -0.45 -10.30 -12.50
C GLU A 24 0.56 -11.11 -13.32
N HIS A 25 1.77 -10.58 -13.54
CA HIS A 25 2.85 -11.34 -14.21
C HIS A 25 3.23 -12.59 -13.41
N LEU A 26 3.46 -12.44 -12.11
CA LEU A 26 3.88 -13.54 -11.25
C LEU A 26 2.79 -14.61 -11.11
N LEU A 27 1.52 -14.21 -11.04
CA LEU A 27 0.39 -15.15 -11.04
C LEU A 27 0.30 -15.91 -12.38
N ALA A 28 0.52 -15.25 -13.51
CA ALA A 28 0.56 -15.93 -14.80
C ALA A 28 1.72 -16.95 -14.90
N ILE A 29 2.89 -16.62 -14.33
CA ILE A 29 4.02 -17.56 -14.22
C ILE A 29 3.65 -18.75 -13.32
N GLN A 30 3.00 -18.51 -12.19
CA GLN A 30 2.51 -19.56 -11.31
C GLN A 30 1.53 -20.49 -12.02
N GLU A 31 0.58 -19.96 -12.78
CA GLU A 31 -0.38 -20.75 -13.55
C GLU A 31 0.30 -21.61 -14.62
N GLN A 32 1.34 -21.10 -15.28
CA GLN A 32 2.06 -21.83 -16.33
C GLN A 32 3.01 -22.90 -15.77
N THR A 33 3.66 -22.62 -14.64
CA THR A 33 4.72 -23.48 -14.07
C THR A 33 4.22 -24.40 -12.96
N GLY A 34 3.05 -24.10 -12.38
CA GLY A 34 2.50 -24.78 -11.20
C GLY A 34 3.25 -24.53 -9.90
N SER A 35 4.27 -23.66 -9.90
CA SER A 35 5.11 -23.33 -8.74
C SER A 35 4.91 -21.87 -8.34
N VAL A 36 4.89 -21.59 -7.03
CA VAL A 36 4.75 -20.21 -6.53
C VAL A 36 6.10 -19.48 -6.64
N PRO A 37 6.18 -18.36 -7.37
CA PRO A 37 7.38 -17.50 -7.37
C PRO A 37 7.70 -16.93 -5.98
N GLU A 38 8.97 -16.87 -5.61
CA GLU A 38 9.44 -16.30 -4.32
C GLU A 38 9.04 -14.82 -4.17
N GLU A 39 8.91 -14.12 -5.31
CA GLU A 39 8.48 -12.74 -5.37
C GLU A 39 7.02 -12.55 -4.91
N LEU A 40 6.16 -13.57 -4.96
CA LEU A 40 4.81 -13.52 -4.39
C LEU A 40 4.78 -13.78 -2.88
N GLU A 41 5.80 -14.42 -2.31
CA GLU A 41 5.80 -14.76 -0.89
C GLU A 41 6.01 -13.51 -0.02
N ASN A 42 5.14 -13.26 0.95
CA ASN A 42 5.29 -12.10 1.84
C ASN A 42 5.35 -12.53 3.31
N ILE A 43 5.92 -11.69 4.17
CA ILE A 43 5.95 -11.95 5.60
C ILE A 43 4.53 -11.90 6.17
N GLU A 44 4.22 -12.72 7.16
CA GLU A 44 2.92 -12.58 7.83
C GLU A 44 2.87 -11.29 8.67
N ILE A 45 1.70 -10.65 8.68
CA ILE A 45 1.44 -9.52 9.58
C ILE A 45 0.55 -9.95 10.72
N SER A 46 0.78 -9.37 11.89
CA SER A 46 -0.10 -9.58 13.04
C SER A 46 -1.52 -9.07 12.72
N PRO A 47 -2.57 -9.87 12.95
CA PRO A 47 -3.96 -9.43 12.80
C PRO A 47 -4.30 -8.20 13.65
N ALA A 48 -3.57 -7.98 14.74
CA ALA A 48 -3.78 -6.84 15.63
C ALA A 48 -3.40 -5.49 15.02
N ILE A 49 -2.72 -5.46 13.87
CA ILE A 49 -2.31 -4.21 13.19
C ILE A 49 -2.63 -4.22 11.69
N SER A 50 -3.27 -5.28 11.18
CA SER A 50 -3.56 -5.41 9.75
C SER A 50 -4.58 -4.39 9.25
N TYR A 51 -5.52 -3.99 10.12
CA TYR A 51 -6.54 -2.98 9.80
C TYR A 51 -5.94 -1.63 9.40
N LEU A 52 -4.74 -1.28 9.90
CA LEU A 52 -4.07 -0.02 9.56
C LEU A 52 -3.70 0.07 8.08
N LEU A 53 -3.41 -1.07 7.45
CA LEU A 53 -3.18 -1.11 6.01
C LEU A 53 -4.48 -0.87 5.23
N GLY A 54 -5.59 -1.45 5.71
CA GLY A 54 -6.93 -1.18 5.17
C GLY A 54 -7.30 0.30 5.26
N PHE A 55 -7.10 0.92 6.43
CA PHE A 55 -7.34 2.36 6.63
C PHE A 55 -6.44 3.22 5.75
N PHE A 56 -5.18 2.84 5.55
CA PHE A 56 -4.30 3.50 4.60
C PHE A 56 -4.87 3.45 3.18
N TYR A 57 -5.34 2.29 2.71
CA TYR A 57 -5.95 2.18 1.40
C TYR A 57 -7.20 3.05 1.27
N GLU A 58 -8.10 3.03 2.27
CA GLU A 58 -9.30 3.89 2.29
C GLU A 58 -8.96 5.38 2.19
N LEU A 59 -8.02 5.86 3.02
CA LEU A 59 -7.53 7.24 2.96
C LEU A 59 -6.92 7.56 1.59
N SER A 60 -6.14 6.63 1.04
CA SER A 60 -5.46 6.81 -0.24
C SER A 60 -6.42 6.92 -1.43
N LEU A 61 -7.66 6.44 -1.33
CA LEU A 61 -8.69 6.65 -2.36
C LEU A 61 -9.11 8.12 -2.49
N SER A 62 -8.98 8.90 -1.42
CA SER A 62 -9.31 10.33 -1.40
C SER A 62 -8.10 11.24 -1.63
N ARG A 63 -6.90 10.64 -1.81
CA ARG A 63 -5.64 11.35 -1.93
C ARG A 63 -5.68 12.37 -3.07
N GLN A 64 -5.28 13.59 -2.78
CA GLN A 64 -5.10 14.60 -3.81
C GLN A 64 -3.97 14.22 -4.79
N SER A 65 -4.18 14.54 -6.06
CA SER A 65 -3.20 14.37 -7.12
C SER A 65 -3.11 15.64 -7.94
N GLY A 66 -1.88 16.11 -8.17
CA GLY A 66 -1.57 17.28 -8.99
C GLY A 66 -0.57 16.91 -10.08
N MET A 67 0.61 17.53 -10.08
CA MET A 67 1.75 17.09 -10.90
C MET A 67 2.36 15.74 -10.46
N GLY A 68 1.78 15.12 -9.45
CA GLY A 68 2.16 13.83 -8.88
C GLY A 68 1.27 13.52 -7.67
N LEU A 69 1.51 12.35 -7.08
CA LEU A 69 0.81 11.94 -5.87
C LEU A 69 1.22 12.81 -4.68
N CYS A 70 0.24 13.39 -3.98
CA CYS A 70 0.49 14.13 -2.76
C CYS A 70 0.53 13.19 -1.53
N PRO A 71 1.28 13.54 -0.47
CA PRO A 71 1.20 12.85 0.80
C PRO A 71 -0.14 13.08 1.49
N ILE A 72 -0.65 12.07 2.20
CA ILE A 72 -1.84 12.18 3.03
C ILE A 72 -1.53 13.09 4.22
N THR A 73 -2.25 14.19 4.36
CA THR A 73 -2.05 15.20 5.41
C THR A 73 -2.69 14.77 6.74
N TYR A 74 -2.25 15.37 7.84
CA TYR A 74 -2.94 15.18 9.13
C TYR A 74 -4.38 15.68 9.10
N ALA A 75 -4.66 16.74 8.33
CA ALA A 75 -6.02 17.26 8.17
C ALA A 75 -6.95 16.26 7.46
N GLU A 76 -6.45 15.53 6.46
CA GLU A 76 -7.22 14.44 5.81
C GLU A 76 -7.48 13.29 6.79
N ILE A 77 -6.48 12.90 7.59
CA ILE A 77 -6.66 11.86 8.62
C ILE A 77 -7.68 12.30 9.69
N GLU A 78 -7.59 13.55 10.16
CA GLU A 78 -8.55 14.11 11.12
C GLU A 78 -9.96 14.17 10.52
N ALA A 79 -10.10 14.61 9.27
CA ALA A 79 -11.38 14.65 8.58
C ALA A 79 -11.98 13.24 8.39
N TRP A 80 -11.15 12.26 8.03
CA TRP A 80 -11.55 10.86 7.88
C TRP A 80 -11.99 10.24 9.21
N ASN A 81 -11.21 10.44 10.29
CA ASN A 81 -11.57 10.03 11.65
C ASN A 81 -12.94 10.58 12.06
N ARG A 82 -13.17 11.88 11.83
CA ARG A 82 -14.45 12.53 12.13
C ARG A 82 -15.59 12.03 11.25
N LEU A 83 -15.36 11.80 9.95
CA LEU A 83 -16.39 11.34 9.03
C LEU A 83 -16.86 9.91 9.37
N LEU A 84 -15.91 9.03 9.68
CA LEU A 84 -16.18 7.61 9.96
C LEU A 84 -16.38 7.30 11.44
N GLN A 85 -16.27 8.31 12.31
CA GLN A 85 -16.36 8.16 13.77
C GLN A 85 -15.32 7.16 14.31
N ILE A 86 -14.10 7.23 13.78
CA ILE A 86 -12.95 6.42 14.19
C ILE A 86 -11.99 7.30 15.00
N GLU A 87 -11.52 6.78 16.13
CA GLU A 87 -10.54 7.44 16.99
C GLU A 87 -9.18 6.73 16.89
N LEU A 88 -8.36 7.14 15.92
CA LEU A 88 -6.98 6.63 15.84
C LEU A 88 -6.11 7.19 16.96
N ALA A 89 -5.37 6.31 17.63
CA ALA A 89 -4.30 6.67 18.53
C ALA A 89 -3.13 7.31 17.78
N VAL A 90 -2.32 8.09 18.51
CA VAL A 90 -1.17 8.82 17.95
C VAL A 90 -0.18 7.89 17.22
N TRP A 91 0.02 6.67 17.70
CA TRP A 91 0.93 5.71 17.07
C TRP A 91 0.36 5.13 15.76
N GLU A 92 -0.96 4.99 15.66
CA GLU A 92 -1.64 4.51 14.45
C GLU A 92 -1.56 5.55 13.33
N ILE A 93 -1.78 6.82 13.67
CA ILE A 93 -1.60 7.94 12.74
C ILE A 93 -0.15 7.96 12.20
N LYS A 94 0.84 7.77 13.09
CA LYS A 94 2.26 7.70 12.68
C LYS A 94 2.52 6.52 11.74
N VAL A 95 1.89 5.37 12.00
CA VAL A 95 1.98 4.20 11.12
C VAL A 95 1.39 4.49 9.75
N ILE A 96 0.20 5.08 9.66
CA ILE A 96 -0.43 5.45 8.39
C ILE A 96 0.48 6.41 7.61
N LYS A 97 1.09 7.38 8.29
CA LYS A 97 2.07 8.28 7.70
C LYS A 97 3.33 7.57 7.19
N GLN A 98 3.80 6.54 7.88
CA GLN A 98 4.93 5.72 7.40
C GLN A 98 4.56 4.88 6.18
N LEU A 99 3.36 4.28 6.17
CA LEU A 99 2.83 3.57 5.01
C LEU A 99 2.75 4.48 3.78
N ASP A 100 2.26 5.70 3.95
CA ASP A 100 2.16 6.70 2.90
C ASP A 100 3.52 7.07 2.29
N VAL A 101 4.56 7.25 3.12
CA VAL A 101 5.93 7.49 2.65
C VAL A 101 6.46 6.30 1.85
N ILE A 102 6.25 5.08 2.34
CA ILE A 102 6.69 3.86 1.63
C ILE A 102 5.98 3.74 0.29
N PHE A 103 4.66 3.94 0.26
CA PHE A 103 3.86 3.89 -0.95
C PHE A 103 4.38 4.89 -1.99
N LEU A 104 4.54 6.16 -1.61
CA LEU A 104 5.06 7.20 -2.52
C LEU A 104 6.46 6.85 -3.06
N ASN A 105 7.35 6.31 -2.23
CA ASN A 105 8.68 5.88 -2.68
C ASN A 105 8.61 4.73 -3.68
N VAL A 106 7.73 3.74 -3.44
CA VAL A 106 7.50 2.64 -4.38
C VAL A 106 6.97 3.15 -5.71
N GLN A 107 6.00 4.07 -5.69
CA GLN A 107 5.45 4.66 -6.92
C GLN A 107 6.49 5.46 -7.71
N ASN A 108 7.41 6.14 -7.04
CA ASN A 108 8.45 6.97 -7.68
C ASN A 108 9.70 6.20 -8.16
N THR A 109 9.88 4.95 -7.74
CA THR A 109 11.01 4.12 -8.21
C THR A 109 10.72 3.64 -9.65
N GLU A 110 11.69 3.17 -10.44
CA GLU A 110 11.39 2.39 -11.66
C GLU A 110 11.53 0.89 -11.34
N ILE A 111 10.58 0.08 -11.79
CA ILE A 111 10.66 -1.40 -11.80
C ILE A 111 10.20 -1.91 -13.15
#